data_AF-H5TYF3-F1
#
_entry.id   AF-H5TYF3-F1
#
_cell.length_a   1.000
_cell.length_b   1.000
_cell.length_c   1.000
_cell.angle_alpha   90.00
_cell.angle_beta   90.00
_cell.angle_gamma   90.00
#
_symmetry.space_group_name_H-M   'P 1'
#
loop_
_entity.id
_entity.type
_entity.pdbx_description
1 polymer ?
#
loop_
_entity_poly.entity_id
_entity_poly.type
_entity_poly.pdbx_seq_one_letter_code
_entity_poly.pdbx_strand_id
1 'polypeptide(L)'
;MIPTQPVSPRVDNQSTRGEAARLPTRIVALTHTSREVSWSLAHEALWPIVERALRVGALPLIGTHDWLDLPTSDPRRVGAIYLAADQWALHLENQTSAIIDASREISISRSAEAQRQLEHERWLQANPWAMRRPA
;
A
#
# COMPACT_ATOMS: atom_id res chain seq x y z
N MET A 1 -29.25 17.47 54.86
CA MET A 1 -29.75 18.83 54.56
C MET A 1 -28.70 19.80 55.09
N ILE A 2 -28.26 20.74 54.26
CA ILE A 2 -27.19 21.77 54.43
C ILE A 2 -25.73 21.28 54.23
N PRO A 3 -25.06 21.70 53.14
CA PRO A 3 -23.60 21.74 53.03
C PRO A 3 -23.06 23.10 53.51
N THR A 4 -22.00 23.08 54.31
CA THR A 4 -21.20 24.26 54.68
C THR A 4 -19.90 24.28 53.86
N GLN A 5 -19.81 25.23 52.93
CA GLN A 5 -18.56 25.82 52.43
C GLN A 5 -18.31 27.13 53.23
N PRO A 6 -17.09 27.70 53.35
CA PRO A 6 -16.22 28.15 52.23
C PRO A 6 -14.70 28.01 52.51
N VAL A 7 -13.76 28.29 51.60
CA VAL A 7 -13.14 29.61 51.36
C VAL A 7 -12.24 29.49 50.10
N SER A 8 -12.38 30.44 49.16
CA SER A 8 -11.46 30.66 48.04
C SER A 8 -10.19 31.40 48.49
N PRO A 9 -9.11 31.33 47.69
CA PRO A 9 -8.66 32.60 47.13
C PRO A 9 -8.34 32.57 45.63
N ARG A 10 -8.85 33.64 45.02
CA ARG A 10 -8.47 34.32 43.77
C ARG A 10 -6.98 34.20 43.44
N VAL A 11 -6.66 33.78 42.21
CA VAL A 11 -5.34 34.01 41.60
C VAL A 11 -5.54 34.73 40.29
N ASP A 12 -4.81 35.83 40.18
CA ASP A 12 -4.95 36.89 39.20
C ASP A 12 -4.48 36.49 37.80
N ASN A 13 -5.14 37.10 36.82
CA ASN A 13 -4.75 37.14 35.42
C ASN A 13 -3.59 38.13 35.23
N GLN A 14 -2.43 37.67 34.77
CA GLN A 14 -1.48 38.52 34.05
C GLN A 14 -0.90 37.79 32.83
N SER A 15 -1.23 38.33 31.65
CA SER A 15 -0.56 38.09 30.38
C SER A 15 0.91 38.54 30.43
N THR A 16 1.83 37.80 29.81
CA THR A 16 2.51 38.23 28.56
C THR A 16 3.68 37.32 28.18
N ARG A 17 3.75 37.04 26.86
CA ARG A 17 4.95 36.86 26.03
C ARG A 17 5.83 35.61 26.26
N GLY A 18 5.74 34.69 25.31
CA GLY A 18 6.75 33.66 25.07
C GLY A 18 6.30 32.54 24.12
N GLU A 19 5.40 32.84 23.19
CA GLU A 19 4.92 31.91 22.18
C GLU A 19 5.99 31.70 21.10
N ALA A 20 6.90 30.76 21.37
CA ALA A 20 7.62 29.99 20.36
C ALA A 20 8.15 28.70 21.00
N ALA A 21 7.28 27.97 21.70
CA ALA A 21 7.55 26.58 22.04
C ALA A 21 7.54 25.80 20.72
N ARG A 22 8.73 25.60 20.15
CA ARG A 22 8.96 24.65 19.06
C ARG A 22 8.37 23.32 19.50
N LEU A 23 7.20 22.97 18.95
CA LEU A 23 6.64 21.64 19.14
C LEU A 23 7.70 20.64 18.67
N PRO A 24 8.04 19.62 19.47
CA PRO A 24 8.90 18.57 18.96
C PRO A 24 8.17 17.97 17.77
N THR A 25 8.81 18.01 16.59
CA THR A 25 8.43 17.21 15.44
C THR A 25 8.44 15.76 15.88
N ARG A 26 7.30 15.30 16.40
CA ARG A 26 7.03 13.90 16.61
C ARG A 26 6.91 13.35 15.20
N ILE A 27 8.02 12.86 14.67
CA ILE A 27 7.99 11.93 13.55
C ILE A 27 7.19 10.76 14.09
N VAL A 28 5.88 10.78 13.84
CA VAL A 28 5.06 9.59 13.92
C VAL A 28 5.66 8.70 12.85
N ALA A 29 6.47 7.74 13.26
CA ALA A 29 6.75 6.59 12.43
C ALA A 29 5.37 5.99 12.14
N LEU A 30 4.78 6.35 11.00
CA LEU A 30 3.65 5.64 10.46
C LEU A 30 4.15 4.22 10.35
N THR A 31 3.62 3.32 11.17
CA THR A 31 3.90 1.90 11.03
C THR A 31 3.55 1.58 9.59
N HIS A 32 4.56 1.32 8.76
CA HIS A 32 4.37 1.00 7.37
C HIS A 32 3.73 -0.38 7.31
N THR A 33 2.40 -0.43 7.47
CA THR A 33 1.65 -1.65 7.22
C THR A 33 1.94 -2.03 5.77
N SER A 34 2.55 -3.21 5.59
CA SER A 34 2.91 -3.70 4.26
C SER A 34 1.69 -3.61 3.35
N ARG A 35 1.91 -3.16 2.12
CA ARG A 35 0.90 -3.15 1.05
C ARG A 35 0.98 -4.42 0.20
N GLU A 36 1.88 -5.33 0.54
CA GLU A 36 2.02 -6.60 -0.14
C GLU A 36 0.79 -7.47 0.11
N VAL A 37 0.31 -8.09 -0.95
CA VAL A 37 -0.77 -9.05 -0.93
C VAL A 37 -0.17 -10.41 -1.24
N SER A 38 -0.37 -11.37 -0.34
CA SER A 38 -0.01 -12.76 -0.57
C SER A 38 -1.27 -13.54 -0.94
N TRP A 39 -1.35 -13.99 -2.18
CA TRP A 39 -2.50 -14.79 -2.62
C TRP A 39 -2.55 -16.14 -1.90
N SER A 40 -1.42 -16.82 -1.71
CA SER A 40 -1.38 -18.13 -1.06
C SER A 40 -1.93 -18.08 0.38
N LEU A 41 -1.58 -17.05 1.15
CA LEU A 41 -2.10 -16.87 2.51
C LEU A 41 -3.58 -16.49 2.52
N ALA A 42 -4.01 -15.64 1.58
CA ALA A 42 -5.43 -15.34 1.40
C ALA A 42 -6.22 -16.60 1.04
N HIS A 43 -5.71 -17.40 0.10
CA HIS A 43 -6.31 -18.65 -0.32
C HIS A 43 -6.50 -19.62 0.85
N GLU A 44 -5.44 -19.86 1.63
CA GLU A 44 -5.51 -20.73 2.80
C GLU A 44 -6.56 -20.28 3.82
N ALA A 45 -6.67 -18.97 4.05
CA ALA A 45 -7.64 -18.40 4.98
C ALA A 45 -9.09 -18.43 4.46
N LEU A 46 -9.30 -18.18 3.17
CA LEU A 46 -10.63 -17.99 2.58
C LEU A 46 -11.24 -19.28 2.03
N TRP A 47 -10.41 -20.20 1.52
CA TRP A 47 -10.86 -21.40 0.83
C TRP A 47 -11.79 -22.30 1.64
N PRO A 48 -11.60 -22.51 2.96
CA PRO A 48 -12.53 -23.33 3.76
C PRO A 48 -13.99 -22.81 3.73
N ILE A 49 -14.18 -21.49 3.55
CA ILE A 49 -15.52 -20.87 3.45
C ILE A 49 -16.11 -21.14 2.07
N VAL A 50 -15.30 -20.97 1.02
CA VAL A 50 -15.68 -21.26 -0.37
C VAL A 50 -16.07 -22.73 -0.53
N GLU A 51 -15.25 -23.64 -0.01
CA GLU A 51 -15.49 -25.08 -0.06
C GLU A 51 -16.78 -25.47 0.66
N ARG A 52 -17.08 -24.86 1.83
CA ARG A 52 -18.35 -25.07 2.54
C ARG A 52 -19.55 -24.61 1.72
N ALA A 53 -19.44 -23.49 1.04
CA ALA A 53 -20.51 -22.98 0.19
C ALA A 53 -20.73 -23.86 -1.06
N LEU A 54 -19.65 -24.38 -1.66
CA LEU A 54 -19.71 -25.32 -2.79
C LEU A 54 -20.44 -26.63 -2.45
N ARG A 55 -20.40 -27.07 -1.18
CA ARG A 55 -21.19 -28.23 -0.71
C ARG A 55 -22.71 -27.98 -0.76
N VAL A 56 -23.15 -26.72 -0.76
CA VAL A 56 -24.57 -26.36 -0.89
C VAL A 56 -24.97 -26.26 -2.35
N GLY A 57 -24.06 -25.83 -3.23
CA GLY A 57 -24.27 -25.82 -4.67
C GLY A 57 -23.27 -24.93 -5.39
N ALA A 58 -23.42 -24.82 -6.72
CA ALA A 58 -22.59 -23.95 -7.53
C ALA A 58 -22.67 -22.49 -7.06
N LEU A 59 -21.51 -21.82 -7.05
CA LEU A 59 -21.41 -20.42 -6.67
C LEU A 59 -21.67 -19.55 -7.90
N PRO A 60 -22.72 -18.70 -7.91
CA PRO A 60 -22.89 -17.73 -8.98
C PRO A 60 -21.79 -16.66 -8.90
N LEU A 61 -21.50 -16.04 -10.03
CA LEU A 61 -20.56 -14.91 -10.08
C LEU A 61 -21.14 -13.72 -9.29
N ILE A 62 -20.31 -13.08 -8.47
CA ILE A 62 -20.74 -11.93 -7.67
C ILE A 62 -21.32 -10.81 -8.57
N GLY A 63 -22.48 -10.29 -8.18
CA GLY A 63 -23.15 -9.19 -8.89
C GLY A 63 -24.02 -9.61 -10.09
N THR A 64 -24.06 -10.88 -10.47
CA THR A 64 -25.04 -11.36 -11.46
C THR A 64 -26.45 -11.42 -10.86
N HIS A 65 -27.48 -11.49 -11.72
CA HIS A 65 -28.87 -11.69 -11.28
C HIS A 65 -29.00 -12.96 -10.42
N ASP A 66 -28.41 -14.07 -10.85
CA ASP A 66 -28.39 -15.33 -10.08
C ASP A 66 -27.82 -15.15 -8.66
N TRP A 67 -26.83 -14.26 -8.47
CA TRP A 67 -26.28 -13.96 -7.15
C TRP A 67 -27.18 -13.00 -6.34
N LEU A 68 -27.79 -12.02 -7.00
CA LEU A 68 -28.71 -11.06 -6.37
C LEU A 68 -29.99 -11.73 -5.86
N ASP A 69 -30.48 -12.73 -6.59
CA ASP A 69 -31.68 -13.50 -6.27
C ASP A 69 -31.49 -14.45 -5.08
N LEU A 70 -30.24 -14.75 -4.70
CA LEU A 70 -29.96 -15.55 -3.50
C LEU A 70 -30.33 -14.77 -2.22
N PRO A 71 -30.96 -15.40 -1.22
CA PRO A 71 -31.13 -14.80 0.10
C PRO A 71 -29.81 -14.32 0.69
N THR A 72 -29.83 -13.24 1.49
CA THR A 72 -28.62 -12.71 2.14
C THR A 72 -27.93 -13.73 3.05
N SER A 73 -28.71 -14.66 3.62
CA SER A 73 -28.22 -15.75 4.46
C SER A 73 -27.81 -17.01 3.68
N ASP A 74 -27.98 -17.05 2.36
CA ASP A 74 -27.58 -18.20 1.54
C ASP A 74 -26.03 -18.31 1.56
N PRO A 75 -25.48 -19.45 1.99
CA PRO A 75 -24.04 -19.64 2.06
C PRO A 75 -23.36 -19.52 0.69
N ARG A 76 -24.06 -19.79 -0.42
CA ARG A 76 -23.53 -19.58 -1.78
C ARG A 76 -23.32 -18.11 -2.09
N ARG A 77 -24.19 -17.23 -1.58
CA ARG A 77 -24.04 -15.77 -1.74
C ARG A 77 -22.78 -15.28 -1.05
N VAL A 78 -22.55 -15.74 0.19
CA VAL A 78 -21.34 -15.44 0.96
C VAL A 78 -20.10 -16.09 0.33
N GLY A 79 -20.19 -17.35 -0.08
CA GLY A 79 -19.10 -18.08 -0.73
C GLY A 79 -18.62 -17.41 -2.02
N ALA A 80 -19.54 -16.87 -2.83
CA ALA A 80 -19.19 -16.10 -4.03
C ALA A 80 -18.40 -14.83 -3.71
N ILE A 81 -18.66 -14.16 -2.59
CA ILE A 81 -17.88 -12.99 -2.13
C ILE A 81 -16.46 -13.42 -1.79
N TYR A 82 -16.31 -14.51 -1.02
CA TYR A 82 -14.99 -15.00 -0.65
C TYR A 82 -14.18 -15.54 -1.83
N LEU A 83 -14.85 -16.17 -2.80
CA LEU A 83 -14.22 -16.58 -4.06
C LEU A 83 -13.72 -15.36 -4.85
N ALA A 84 -14.53 -14.30 -4.93
CA ALA A 84 -14.11 -13.06 -5.58
C ALA A 84 -12.94 -12.38 -4.85
N ALA A 85 -12.92 -12.42 -3.51
CA ALA A 85 -11.82 -11.90 -2.71
C ALA A 85 -10.51 -12.69 -2.92
N ASP A 86 -10.58 -14.02 -2.99
CA ASP A 86 -9.44 -14.89 -3.33
C ASP A 86 -8.86 -14.54 -4.72
N GLN A 87 -9.72 -14.43 -5.73
CA GLN A 87 -9.33 -14.05 -7.08
C GLN A 87 -8.74 -12.64 -7.16
N TRP A 88 -9.27 -11.70 -6.38
CA TRP A 88 -8.75 -10.34 -6.30
C TRP A 88 -7.36 -10.30 -5.65
N ALA A 89 -7.10 -11.13 -4.62
CA ALA A 89 -5.78 -11.25 -4.03
C ALA A 89 -4.75 -11.76 -5.05
N LEU A 90 -5.11 -12.79 -5.84
CA LEU A 90 -4.28 -13.28 -6.95
C LEU A 90 -3.99 -12.18 -7.97
N HIS A 91 -5.01 -11.41 -8.33
CA HIS A 91 -4.86 -10.30 -9.27
C HIS A 91 -3.87 -9.26 -8.78
N LEU A 92 -3.97 -8.83 -7.51
CA LEU A 92 -3.06 -7.84 -6.92
C LEU A 92 -1.62 -8.34 -6.81
N GLU A 93 -1.41 -9.60 -6.43
CA GLU A 93 -0.07 -10.20 -6.36
C GLU A 93 0.57 -10.25 -7.75
N ASN A 94 -0.18 -10.65 -8.79
CA ASN A 94 0.29 -10.66 -10.17
C ASN A 94 0.61 -9.26 -10.69
N GLN A 95 -0.25 -8.27 -10.41
CA GLN A 95 0.02 -6.87 -10.78
C GLN A 95 1.29 -6.33 -10.12
N THR A 96 1.49 -6.62 -8.83
CA THR A 96 2.67 -6.19 -8.09
C THR A 96 3.93 -6.83 -8.65
N SER A 97 3.89 -8.14 -8.93
CA SER A 97 4.98 -8.87 -9.58
C SER A 97 5.35 -8.25 -10.94
N ALA A 98 4.36 -7.96 -11.78
CA ALA A 98 4.58 -7.32 -13.08
C ALA A 98 5.21 -5.93 -12.96
N ILE A 99 4.78 -5.12 -12.00
CA ILE A 99 5.38 -3.79 -11.74
C ILE A 99 6.84 -3.91 -11.29
N ILE A 100 7.13 -4.87 -10.40
CA ILE A 100 8.50 -5.12 -9.92
C ILE A 100 9.40 -5.54 -11.08
N ASP A 101 8.94 -6.45 -11.93
CA ASP A 101 9.70 -6.94 -13.08
C ASP A 101 9.97 -5.83 -14.10
N ALA A 102 8.95 -5.04 -14.45
CA ALA A 102 9.11 -3.90 -15.35
C ALA A 102 10.06 -2.84 -14.75
N SER A 103 9.97 -2.57 -13.46
CA SER A 103 10.86 -1.63 -12.77
C SER A 103 12.31 -2.13 -12.77
N ARG A 104 12.51 -3.44 -12.60
CA ARG A 104 13.83 -4.08 -12.67
C ARG A 104 14.42 -3.95 -14.08
N GLU A 105 13.64 -4.24 -15.11
CA GLU A 105 14.08 -4.13 -16.50
C GLU A 105 14.51 -2.70 -16.86
N ILE A 106 13.70 -1.69 -16.49
CA ILE A 106 14.03 -0.29 -16.70
C ILE A 106 15.32 0.10 -15.98
N SER A 107 15.49 -0.35 -14.73
CA SER A 107 16.70 -0.09 -13.94
C SER A 107 17.95 -0.66 -14.60
N ILE A 108 17.88 -1.90 -15.10
CA ILE A 108 18.98 -2.56 -15.82
C ILE A 108 19.29 -1.83 -17.14
N SER A 109 18.28 -1.42 -17.90
CA SER A 109 18.50 -0.66 -19.14
C SER A 109 19.21 0.67 -18.86
N ARG A 110 18.74 1.42 -17.87
CA ARG A 110 19.32 2.71 -17.49
C ARG A 110 20.75 2.57 -16.97
N SER A 111 21.06 1.52 -16.21
CA SER A 111 22.42 1.28 -15.73
C SER A 111 23.38 0.94 -16.88
N ALA A 112 22.93 0.17 -17.87
CA ALA A 112 23.71 -0.14 -19.07
C ALA A 112 23.97 1.10 -19.94
N GLU A 113 23.00 2.01 -20.08
CA GLU A 113 23.19 3.30 -20.75
C GLU A 113 24.19 4.19 -20.03
N ALA A 114 24.07 4.33 -18.70
CA ALA A 114 25.00 5.10 -17.90
C ALA A 114 26.43 4.55 -18.02
N GLN A 115 26.59 3.23 -18.01
CA GLN A 115 27.90 2.59 -18.18
C GLN A 115 28.49 2.88 -19.56
N ARG A 116 27.69 2.78 -20.64
CA ARG A 116 28.13 3.13 -22.01
C ARG A 116 28.55 4.59 -22.11
N GLN A 117 27.82 5.50 -21.46
CA GLN A 117 28.17 6.93 -21.44
C GLN A 117 29.52 7.16 -20.75
N LEU A 118 29.74 6.53 -19.59
CA LEU A 118 31.02 6.62 -18.87
C LEU A 118 32.18 6.04 -19.68
N GLU A 119 31.97 4.91 -20.35
CA GLU A 119 32.96 4.31 -21.23
C GLU A 119 33.30 5.20 -22.42
N HIS A 120 32.29 5.83 -23.02
CA HIS A 120 32.48 6.78 -24.10
C HIS A 120 33.27 8.02 -23.65
N GLU A 121 32.92 8.60 -22.49
CA GLU A 121 33.64 9.74 -21.89
C GLU A 121 35.09 9.38 -21.57
N ARG A 122 35.34 8.20 -20.98
CA ARG A 122 36.69 7.69 -20.74
C ARG A 122 37.47 7.52 -22.04
N TRP A 123 36.82 7.01 -23.09
CA TRP A 123 37.44 6.85 -24.40
C TRP A 123 37.81 8.21 -25.01
N LEU A 124 36.94 9.20 -24.93
CA LEU A 124 37.22 10.57 -25.39
C LEU A 124 38.36 11.23 -24.60
N GLN A 125 38.42 11.03 -23.29
CA GLN A 125 39.52 11.50 -22.45
C GLN A 125 40.85 10.85 -22.84
N ALA A 126 40.86 9.55 -23.14
CA ALA A 126 42.04 8.82 -23.61
C ALA A 126 42.41 9.15 -25.06
N ASN A 127 41.45 9.64 -25.86
CA ASN A 127 41.65 9.98 -27.27
C ASN A 127 41.27 11.45 -27.56
N PRO A 128 42.05 12.45 -27.07
CA PRO A 128 41.71 13.86 -27.22
C PRO A 128 41.62 14.31 -28.68
N TRP A 129 42.37 13.64 -29.57
CA TRP A 129 42.37 13.89 -31.02
C TRP A 129 41.02 13.58 -31.68
N ALA A 130 40.16 12.79 -31.03
CA ALA A 130 38.84 12.43 -31.56
C ALA A 130 37.79 13.55 -31.40
N MET A 131 38.02 14.52 -30.50
CA MET A 131 37.13 15.68 -30.36
C MET A 131 37.39 16.67 -31.50
N ARG A 132 36.49 16.71 -32.50
CA ARG A 132 36.55 17.76 -33.55
C ARG A 132 36.28 19.11 -32.91
N ARG A 133 37.24 20.03 -33.01
CA ARG A 133 37.06 21.44 -32.64
C ARG A 133 36.13 22.09 -33.68
N PRO A 134 34.98 22.66 -33.31
CA PRO A 134 34.25 23.53 -34.23
C PRO A 134 35.10 24.78 -34.48
N ALA A 135 35.14 25.21 -35.75
CA ALA A 135 35.88 26.38 -36.23
C ALA A 135 35.22 27.69 -35.77
#